data_AF-A0A1I0T2Z3-F1
#
_entry.id   AF-A0A1I0T2Z3-F1
#
_cell.length_a   1.000
_cell.length_b   1.000
_cell.length_c   1.000
_cell.angle_alpha   90.00
_cell.angle_beta   90.00
_cell.angle_gamma   90.00
#
_symmetry.space_group_name_H-M   'P 1'
#
loop_
_entity.id
_entity.type
_entity.pdbx_description
1 polymer ?
#
loop_
_entity_poly.entity_id
_entity_poly.type
_entity_poly.pdbx_seq_one_letter_code
_entity_poly.pdbx_strand_id
1 'polypeptide(L)' 'MQNLSEKLQIDLIELKAKYAFIMEELEVTFADAYLMKLQAKQRLAEQMMIEMERILTGETGANEN' A
#
# COMPACT_ATOMS: atom_id res chain seq x y z
N MET A 1 -6.89 -4.33 24.02
CA MET A 1 -5.80 -3.48 23.47
C MET A 1 -4.70 -4.27 22.73
N GLN A 2 -4.39 -5.53 23.05
CA GLN A 2 -3.30 -6.26 22.35
C GLN A 2 -3.66 -6.70 20.91
N ASN A 3 -4.91 -7.09 20.62
CA ASN A 3 -5.32 -7.57 19.29
C ASN A 3 -5.44 -6.47 18.22
N LEU A 4 -5.52 -5.19 18.60
CA LEU A 4 -5.60 -4.07 17.65
C LEU A 4 -4.23 -3.85 16.96
N SER A 5 -3.13 -3.99 17.70
CA SER A 5 -1.79 -3.77 17.15
C SER A 5 -1.37 -4.88 16.18
N GLU A 6 -1.75 -6.13 16.44
CA GLU A 6 -1.42 -7.26 15.55
C GLU A 6 -2.17 -7.16 14.22
N LYS A 7 -3.46 -6.82 14.25
CA LYS A 7 -4.24 -6.63 13.02
C LYS A 7 -3.68 -5.50 12.17
N LEU A 8 -3.40 -4.34 12.78
CA LEU A 8 -2.77 -3.22 12.09
C LEU A 8 -1.42 -3.60 11.46
N GLN A 9 -0.60 -4.37 12.19
CA GLN A 9 0.68 -4.87 11.66
C GLN A 9 0.47 -5.81 10.45
N ILE A 10 -0.50 -6.71 10.51
CA ILE A 10 -0.84 -7.61 9.40
C ILE A 10 -1.29 -6.80 8.18
N ASP A 11 -2.24 -5.86 8.36
CA ASP A 11 -2.77 -5.04 7.27
C ASP A 11 -1.64 -4.22 6.57
N LEU A 12 -0.70 -3.68 7.35
CA LEU A 12 0.46 -2.95 6.81
C LEU A 12 1.47 -3.87 6.09
N ILE A 13 1.68 -5.10 6.60
CA ILE A 13 2.54 -6.10 5.94
C ILE A 13 1.94 -6.53 4.60
N GLU A 14 0.63 -6.80 4.57
CA GLU A 14 -0.09 -7.15 3.34
C GLU A 14 -0.02 -6.03 2.30
N LEU A 15 -0.23 -4.77 2.74
CA LEU A 15 -0.09 -3.61 1.87
C LEU A 15 1.32 -3.55 1.27
N LYS A 16 2.36 -3.68 2.10
CA LYS A 16 3.75 -3.67 1.63
C LYS A 16 4.03 -4.79 0.62
N ALA A 17 3.58 -6.01 0.90
CA ALA A 17 3.80 -7.17 0.03
C ALA A 17 3.13 -6.98 -1.34
N LYS A 18 1.87 -6.53 -1.37
CA LYS A 18 1.12 -6.27 -2.60
C LYS A 18 1.81 -5.25 -3.49
N TYR A 19 2.26 -4.14 -2.89
CA TYR A 19 2.89 -3.06 -3.64
C TYR A 19 4.30 -3.41 -4.11
N ALA A 20 5.06 -4.18 -3.33
CA ALA A 20 6.35 -4.71 -3.76
C ALA A 20 6.21 -5.62 -5.00
N PHE A 21 5.22 -6.52 -4.98
CA PHE A 21 4.93 -7.40 -6.12
C PHE A 21 4.58 -6.60 -7.39
N ILE A 22 3.67 -5.62 -7.30
CA ILE A 22 3.27 -4.81 -8.46
C ILE A 22 4.47 -3.99 -8.98
N MET A 23 5.33 -3.49 -8.08
CA MET A 23 6.52 -2.75 -8.45
C MET A 23 7.51 -3.60 -9.26
N GLU A 24 7.70 -4.85 -8.87
CA GLU A 24 8.51 -5.81 -9.64
C GLU A 24 7.92 -6.06 -11.03
N GLU A 25 6.60 -6.25 -11.13
CA GLU A 25 5.93 -6.41 -12.42
C GLU A 25 6.05 -5.17 -13.32
N LEU A 26 6.00 -3.96 -12.74
CA LEU A 26 6.21 -2.71 -13.49
C LEU A 26 7.63 -2.59 -14.04
N GLU A 27 8.64 -3.04 -13.29
CA GLU A 27 10.04 -3.06 -13.76
C GLU A 27 10.20 -3.96 -14.98
N VAL A 28 9.55 -5.13 -14.96
CA VAL A 28 9.58 -6.07 -16.08
C VAL A 28 8.78 -5.54 -17.27
N THR A 29 7.55 -5.06 -17.03
CA THR A 29 6.60 -4.65 -18.08
C THR A 29 7.04 -3.39 -18.81
N PHE A 30 7.67 -2.45 -18.11
CA PHE A 30 8.11 -1.17 -18.67
C PHE A 30 9.63 -1.03 -18.69
N ALA A 31 10.35 -2.14 -18.92
CA ALA A 31 11.82 -2.17 -18.94
C ALA A 31 12.41 -1.05 -19.82
N ASP A 32 11.88 -0.86 -21.03
CA ASP A 32 12.38 0.11 -22.01
C ASP A 32 11.54 1.40 -22.12
N ALA A 33 10.45 1.51 -21.36
CA ALA A 33 9.51 2.63 -21.43
C ALA A 33 9.60 3.54 -20.19
N TYR A 34 10.76 4.19 -20.00
CA TYR A 34 11.10 4.94 -18.78
C TYR A 34 10.03 5.92 -18.29
N LEU A 35 9.48 6.76 -19.18
CA LEU A 35 8.47 7.75 -18.78
C LEU A 35 7.16 7.11 -18.33
N MET A 36 6.72 6.04 -19.00
CA MET A 36 5.52 5.29 -18.62
C MET A 36 5.75 4.56 -17.29
N LYS A 37 6.94 3.97 -17.10
CA LYS A 37 7.34 3.35 -15.83
C LYS A 37 7.30 4.35 -14.69
N LEU A 38 7.87 5.54 -14.87
CA LEU A 38 7.89 6.57 -13.84
C LEU A 38 6.47 7.01 -13.44
N GLN A 39 5.59 7.25 -14.42
CA GLN A 39 4.20 7.60 -14.17
C GLN A 39 3.43 6.48 -13.46
N ALA A 40 3.65 5.22 -13.85
CA ALA A 40 3.03 4.06 -13.22
C ALA A 40 3.46 3.91 -11.76
N LYS A 41 4.75 4.07 -11.47
CA LYS A 41 5.30 4.07 -10.10
C LYS A 41 4.73 5.19 -9.24
N GLN A 42 4.59 6.39 -9.79
CA GLN A 42 4.03 7.53 -9.07
C GLN A 42 2.57 7.29 -8.69
N ARG A 43 1.75 6.82 -9.65
CA ARG A 43 0.35 6.44 -9.37
C ARG A 43 0.26 5.32 -8.34
N LEU A 44 1.15 4.35 -8.42
CA LEU A 44 1.22 3.25 -7.45
C LEU A 44 1.54 3.80 -6.05
N ALA A 45 2.50 4.72 -5.91
CA ALA A 45 2.80 5.35 -4.63
C ALA A 45 1.59 6.14 -4.06
N GLU A 46 0.87 6.88 -4.90
CA GLU A 46 -0.34 7.61 -4.48
C GLU A 46 -1.43 6.66 -3.96
N GLN A 47 -1.66 5.53 -4.64
CA GLN A 47 -2.61 4.52 -4.18
C GLN A 47 -2.17 3.86 -2.86
N MET A 48 -0.87 3.63 -2.68
CA MET A 48 -0.33 3.09 -1.43
C MET A 48 -0.59 4.03 -0.26
N MET A 49 -0.44 5.34 -0.46
CA MET A 49 -0.69 6.35 0.57
C MET A 49 -2.16 6.41 0.96
N ILE A 50 -3.08 6.35 -0.01
CA ILE A 50 -4.53 6.32 0.25
C ILE A 50 -4.92 5.09 1.07
N GLU A 51 -4.40 3.92 0.69
CA GLU A 51 -4.68 2.67 1.42
C GLU A 51 -4.05 2.65 2.82
N MET A 52 -2.85 3.20 2.96
CA MET A 52 -2.20 3.36 4.27
C MET A 52 -3.02 4.29 5.18
N GLU A 53 -3.50 5.42 4.65
CA GLU A 53 -4.40 6.31 5.39
C GLU A 53 -5.69 5.60 5.78
N ARG A 54 -6.30 4.82 4.88
CA ARG A 54 -7.50 4.02 5.18
C ARG A 54 -7.26 3.01 6.30
N ILE A 55 -6.12 2.31 6.31
CA ILE A 55 -5.76 1.35 7.36
C ILE A 55 -5.57 2.07 8.70
N LEU A 56 -4.86 3.21 8.70
CA LEU A 56 -4.55 3.96 9.92
C LEU A 56 -5.78 4.70 10.49
N THR A 57 -6.72 5.13 9.65
CA THR A 57 -7.92 5.89 10.05
C THR A 57 -9.16 5.01 10.26
N GLY A 58 -9.23 3.86 9.58
CA GLY A 58 -10.28 2.85 9.81
C GLY A 58 -10.21 2.22 11.20
N GLU A 59 -9.04 2.26 11.84
CA GLU A 59 -8.83 1.86 13.24
C GLU A 59 -9.38 2.89 14.25
N THR A 60 -9.47 4.18 13.88
CA THR A 60 -9.91 5.24 14.79
C THR A 60 -11.42 5.25 15.04
N GLY A 61 -12.22 4.66 14.14
CA GLY A 61 -13.69 4.62 14.23
C GLY A 61 -14.27 3.46 15.04
N ALA A 62 -13.45 2.50 15.50
CA ALA A 62 -13.91 1.35 16.29
C ALA A 62 -13.95 1.61 17.81
N ASN A 63 -13.63 2.83 18.25
CA ASN A 63 -13.50 3.20 19.67
C ASN A 63 -14.63 4.13 20.19
N GLU A 64 -15.67 4.39 19.38
CA GLU A 64 -16.86 5.15 19.78
C GLU A 64 -18.11 4.29 19.57
N ASN A 65 -18.37 3.34 20.48
CA ASN A 65 -19.71 2.83 20.83
C ASN A 65 -19.65 1.93 22.07
#